data_AF-A0A7X5Q9S1-F1
#
_entry.id   AF-A0A7X5Q9S1-F1
#
_cell.length_a   1.000
_cell.length_b   1.000
_cell.length_c   1.000
_cell.angle_alpha   90.00
_cell.angle_beta   90.00
_cell.angle_gamma   90.00
#
_symmetry.space_group_name_H-M   'P 1'
#
loop_
_entity.id
_entity.type
_entity.pdbx_description
1 polymer ?
#
loop_
_entity_poly.entity_id
_entity_poly.type
_entity_poly.pdbx_seq_one_letter_code
_entity_poly.pdbx_strand_id
1 'polypeptide(L)'
;MPSFKKINTIDEINLSNNWVYSTKFNDKIRILDENGKLVGSTSNYDGRRYRLIAKERAFSRTERAERGFLGVAAVVFSLGIALLFSSVRNLLTKEKEKIRFGVLISSSSVGSSQGNRKKSDPNNKIEDSICKQELQEGISISEVTKENIRDLWTTIRGIKGGEKKNGVTGYTCNDSHRVFELDTAPGYIFKLKICEKSISEAWDDSIKARYRRMVVGKRVCRIHKLGQLVIPNAKLFTVTVEGNEYDIIAEKKLDIDHHESMQEEYYEEYAPSLDKAIHDLAVFICETGYSDVECRNNPVLNKSLDKKGLRKIALIDIEEMEGSEAGLFGCPFAFWERRGWVRCVNEEQGRIVVEVAKQHGVSTSSEFHSYEDAYDKRKKQLEERREIKEFHKEKGITTGKEPIEVDNMDSLGLNLTEEAQIIDRVEEGGKPIDKERIVTLEEVTRNVISVINLSIQNSEDGESVKAKRKIELDTKQDLLEKYQDLGLPSGESGREAQKKLWLYRIVQSLKDKRHLLKFKFSGYQFSIQA
;
A
#
# COMPACT_ATOMS: atom_id res chain seq x y z
N MET A 1 40.96 18.82 -11.40
CA MET A 1 39.57 18.87 -10.91
C MET A 1 39.35 20.15 -10.13
N PRO A 2 38.12 20.70 -10.08
CA PRO A 2 37.84 21.88 -9.27
C PRO A 2 38.12 21.58 -7.79
N SER A 3 38.82 22.50 -7.12
CA SER A 3 39.05 22.43 -5.69
C SER A 3 37.73 22.39 -4.93
N PHE A 4 37.68 21.60 -3.87
CA PHE A 4 36.58 21.57 -2.92
C PHE A 4 37.14 21.66 -1.51
N LYS A 5 36.37 22.28 -0.61
CA LYS A 5 36.72 22.35 0.80
C LYS A 5 36.26 21.05 1.47
N LYS A 6 37.19 20.33 2.10
CA LYS A 6 36.86 19.15 2.91
C LYS A 6 36.28 19.63 4.23
N ILE A 7 35.13 19.07 4.61
CA ILE A 7 34.45 19.35 5.88
C ILE A 7 33.99 18.03 6.48
N ASN A 8 33.97 17.93 7.80
CA ASN A 8 33.49 16.70 8.45
C ASN A 8 31.96 16.66 8.43
N THR A 9 31.32 17.79 8.68
CA THR A 9 29.86 17.94 8.67
C THR A 9 29.45 19.19 7.93
N ILE A 10 28.19 19.25 7.49
CA ILE A 10 27.61 20.41 6.80
C ILE A 10 27.54 21.65 7.70
N ASP A 11 27.51 21.47 9.02
CA ASP A 11 27.46 22.56 10.00
C ASP A 11 28.75 23.40 10.02
N GLU A 12 29.87 22.86 9.50
CA GLU A 12 31.11 23.61 9.32
C GLU A 12 31.03 24.66 8.18
N ILE A 13 29.94 24.66 7.40
CA ILE A 13 29.70 25.64 6.34
C ILE A 13 29.19 26.95 6.95
N ASN A 14 30.13 27.80 7.36
CA ASN A 14 29.82 29.17 7.76
C ASN A 14 29.74 30.08 6.52
N LEU A 15 28.57 30.11 5.88
CA LEU A 15 28.24 31.01 4.76
C LEU A 15 26.99 31.83 5.10
N SER A 16 26.90 33.05 4.58
CA SER A 16 25.72 33.90 4.73
C SER A 16 24.46 33.30 4.08
N ASN A 17 23.27 33.72 4.55
CA ASN A 17 21.96 33.17 4.14
C ASN A 17 21.63 33.33 2.64
N ASN A 18 22.39 34.12 1.89
CA ASN A 18 22.25 34.30 0.45
C ASN A 18 22.86 33.16 -0.38
N TRP A 19 23.53 32.18 0.25
CA TRP A 19 24.04 30.97 -0.39
C TRP A 19 23.00 29.86 -0.38
N VAL A 20 22.58 29.41 -1.56
CA VAL A 20 21.60 28.33 -1.76
C VAL A 20 22.25 27.10 -2.40
N TYR A 21 21.63 25.93 -2.30
CA TYR A 21 22.11 24.74 -2.99
C TYR A 21 22.01 24.89 -4.52
N SER A 22 23.05 24.43 -5.25
CA SER A 22 23.11 24.58 -6.70
C SER A 22 22.21 23.56 -7.40
N THR A 23 21.09 24.00 -7.95
CA THR A 23 20.13 23.14 -8.69
C THR A 23 20.72 22.52 -9.97
N LYS A 24 21.78 23.11 -10.52
CA LYS A 24 22.49 22.60 -11.71
C LYS A 24 23.55 21.54 -11.37
N PHE A 25 23.86 21.35 -10.10
CA PHE A 25 24.78 20.31 -9.66
C PHE A 25 23.98 19.01 -9.50
N ASN A 26 23.70 18.38 -10.64
CA ASN A 26 22.83 17.20 -10.77
C ASN A 26 23.25 16.07 -9.80
N ASP A 27 22.30 15.58 -9.00
CA ASP A 27 22.40 14.69 -7.82
C ASP A 27 22.94 13.27 -8.08
N LYS A 28 23.69 13.03 -9.16
CA LYS A 28 24.48 11.79 -9.23
C LYS A 28 25.48 11.87 -8.08
N ILE A 29 25.26 11.09 -7.03
CA ILE A 29 26.08 11.04 -5.82
C ILE A 29 27.55 10.88 -6.24
N ARG A 30 28.30 11.99 -6.26
CA ARG A 30 29.74 11.98 -6.58
C ARG A 30 30.47 11.76 -5.28
N ILE A 31 30.79 10.50 -5.02
CA ILE A 31 31.69 10.12 -3.94
C ILE A 31 33.12 10.33 -4.44
N LEU A 32 33.87 11.12 -3.71
CA LEU A 32 35.27 11.40 -3.99
C LEU A 32 36.16 10.85 -2.88
N ASP A 33 37.39 10.49 -3.21
CA ASP A 33 38.42 10.20 -2.22
C ASP A 33 39.01 11.50 -1.64
N GLU A 34 39.95 11.36 -0.70
CA GLU A 34 40.69 12.49 -0.14
C GLU A 34 41.53 13.27 -1.16
N ASN A 35 41.81 12.72 -2.33
CA ASN A 35 42.51 13.39 -3.42
C ASN A 35 41.54 14.00 -4.44
N GLY A 36 40.23 13.86 -4.23
CA GLY A 36 39.19 14.35 -5.12
C GLY A 36 38.89 13.44 -6.30
N LYS A 37 39.46 12.24 -6.39
CA LYS A 37 39.16 11.27 -7.46
C LYS A 37 37.82 10.61 -7.20
N LEU A 38 37.09 10.29 -8.27
CA LEU A 38 35.81 9.59 -8.18
C LEU A 38 36.02 8.17 -7.66
N VAL A 39 35.26 7.81 -6.64
CA VAL A 39 35.23 6.48 -6.03
C VAL A 39 33.91 5.84 -6.47
N GLY A 40 34.00 4.78 -7.27
CA GLY A 40 32.81 4.04 -7.71
C GLY A 40 32.13 3.34 -6.55
N SER A 41 30.81 3.16 -6.62
CA SER A 41 30.00 2.49 -5.59
C SER A 41 30.48 1.08 -5.25
N THR A 42 31.15 0.41 -6.19
CA THR A 42 31.69 -0.96 -6.08
C THR A 42 33.18 -1.04 -5.74
N SER A 43 33.85 0.09 -5.49
CA SER A 43 35.29 0.07 -5.21
C SER A 43 35.58 -0.30 -3.74
N ASN A 44 36.56 -1.19 -3.54
CA ASN A 44 37.14 -1.57 -2.24
C ASN A 44 38.05 -0.44 -1.68
N TYR A 45 37.63 0.81 -1.84
CA TYR A 45 38.41 1.94 -1.36
C TYR A 45 38.18 2.15 0.14
N ASP A 46 39.18 1.83 0.95
CA ASP A 46 39.12 1.87 2.42
C ASP A 46 39.44 3.26 3.01
N GLY A 47 39.77 4.24 2.17
CA GLY A 47 40.07 5.61 2.61
C GLY A 47 38.84 6.47 2.87
N ARG A 48 39.07 7.74 3.23
CA ARG A 48 37.97 8.67 3.55
C ARG A 48 37.20 9.05 2.28
N ARG A 49 35.90 8.81 2.31
CA ARG A 49 34.97 9.12 1.21
C ARG A 49 34.27 10.44 1.49
N TYR A 50 34.13 11.29 0.47
CA TYR A 50 33.50 12.59 0.58
C TYR A 50 32.34 12.70 -0.42
N ARG A 51 31.16 13.09 0.04
CA ARG A 51 30.03 13.46 -0.80
C ARG A 51 30.20 14.90 -1.25
N LEU A 52 30.31 15.13 -2.55
CA LEU A 52 30.46 16.47 -3.10
C LEU A 52 29.11 17.19 -3.13
N ILE A 53 29.01 18.33 -2.45
CA ILE A 53 27.88 19.26 -2.51
C ILE A 53 28.34 20.61 -3.07
N ALA A 54 27.42 21.37 -3.67
CA ALA A 54 27.70 22.69 -4.22
C ALA A 54 26.68 23.72 -3.71
N LYS A 55 27.20 24.83 -3.17
CA LYS A 55 26.40 26.02 -2.87
C LYS A 55 26.71 27.12 -3.88
N GLU A 56 25.69 27.88 -4.23
CA GLU A 56 25.79 29.02 -5.13
C GLU A 56 25.06 30.24 -4.57
N ARG A 57 25.56 31.42 -4.89
CA ARG A 57 24.86 32.69 -4.66
C ARG A 57 24.94 33.54 -5.91
N ALA A 58 23.96 34.41 -6.08
CA ALA A 58 24.06 35.46 -7.09
C ALA A 58 25.13 36.48 -6.67
N PHE A 59 25.91 36.98 -7.63
CA PHE A 59 26.76 38.14 -7.37
C PHE A 59 25.92 39.36 -7.01
N SER A 60 26.38 40.14 -6.04
CA SER A 60 25.82 41.44 -5.69
C SER A 60 25.95 42.43 -6.85
N ARG A 61 25.22 43.55 -6.78
CA ARG A 61 25.32 44.60 -7.82
C ARG A 61 26.74 45.18 -7.92
N THR A 62 27.41 45.38 -6.78
CA THR A 62 28.78 45.90 -6.74
C THR A 62 29.78 44.91 -7.31
N GLU A 63 29.69 43.63 -6.94
CA GLU A 63 30.54 42.56 -7.48
C GLU A 63 30.38 42.43 -8.99
N ARG A 64 29.14 42.53 -9.52
CA ARG A 64 28.91 42.51 -10.97
C ARG A 64 29.56 43.70 -11.67
N ALA A 65 29.46 44.90 -11.09
CA ALA A 65 30.05 46.11 -11.66
C ALA A 65 31.58 46.02 -11.70
N GLU A 66 32.22 45.60 -10.60
CA GLU A 66 33.67 45.41 -10.51
C GLU A 66 34.18 44.35 -11.50
N ARG A 67 33.49 43.20 -11.56
CA ARG A 67 33.83 42.13 -12.51
C ARG A 67 33.68 42.58 -13.95
N GLY A 68 32.62 43.33 -14.25
CA GLY A 68 32.40 43.94 -15.56
C GLY A 68 33.52 44.89 -15.94
N PHE A 69 33.89 45.81 -15.03
CA PHE A 69 34.98 46.75 -15.23
C PHE A 69 36.33 46.05 -15.49
N LEU A 70 36.69 45.07 -14.65
CA LEU A 70 37.92 44.29 -14.82
C LEU A 70 37.92 43.50 -16.13
N GLY A 71 36.77 42.91 -16.50
CA GLY A 71 36.60 42.22 -17.77
C GLY A 71 36.82 43.14 -18.97
N VAL A 72 36.19 44.32 -18.97
CA VAL A 72 36.35 45.34 -20.02
C VAL A 72 37.79 45.84 -20.10
N ALA A 73 38.42 46.16 -18.96
CA ALA A 73 39.81 46.58 -18.92
C ALA A 73 40.74 45.52 -19.52
N ALA A 74 40.58 44.25 -19.13
CA ALA A 74 41.36 43.15 -19.69
C ALA A 74 41.20 43.01 -21.21
N VAL A 75 39.98 43.21 -21.73
CA VAL A 75 39.70 43.18 -23.18
C VAL A 75 40.35 44.36 -23.90
N VAL A 76 40.27 45.57 -23.35
CA VAL A 76 40.89 46.77 -23.94
C VAL A 76 42.41 46.65 -23.97
N PHE A 77 43.04 46.31 -22.85
CA PHE A 77 44.51 46.22 -22.75
C PHE A 77 45.11 45.06 -23.54
N SER A 78 44.31 44.06 -23.90
CA SER A 78 44.74 42.94 -24.75
C SER A 78 44.30 43.08 -26.22
N LEU A 79 43.73 44.23 -26.61
CA LEU A 79 43.18 44.46 -27.95
C LEU A 79 42.19 43.36 -28.38
N GLY A 80 41.36 42.88 -27.45
CA GLY A 80 40.35 41.85 -27.70
C GLY A 80 40.81 40.40 -27.52
N ILE A 81 42.12 40.13 -27.46
CA ILE A 81 42.66 38.76 -27.35
C ILE A 81 42.20 38.08 -26.04
N ALA A 82 41.99 38.85 -24.97
CA ALA A 82 41.50 38.36 -23.69
C ALA A 82 40.14 37.64 -23.77
N LEU A 83 39.28 37.96 -24.75
CA LEU A 83 37.97 37.30 -24.93
C LEU A 83 38.08 35.81 -25.23
N LEU A 84 39.22 35.33 -25.75
CA LEU A 84 39.44 33.91 -26.00
C LEU A 84 39.63 33.14 -24.68
N PHE A 85 40.08 33.80 -23.62
CA PHE A 85 40.33 33.18 -22.32
C PHE A 85 39.04 33.03 -21.52
N SER A 86 38.83 31.84 -20.97
CA SER A 86 37.64 31.51 -20.16
C SER A 86 37.55 32.38 -18.89
N SER A 87 38.70 32.74 -18.29
CA SER A 87 38.74 33.60 -17.10
C SER A 87 38.10 34.97 -17.34
N VAL A 88 38.39 35.59 -18.50
CA VAL A 88 37.87 36.94 -18.83
C VAL A 88 36.42 36.87 -19.29
N ARG A 89 36.04 35.86 -20.08
CA ARG A 89 34.63 35.61 -20.38
C ARG A 89 33.79 35.39 -19.11
N ASN A 90 34.32 34.64 -18.16
CA ASN A 90 33.65 34.41 -16.88
C ASN A 90 33.52 35.68 -16.03
N LEU A 91 34.40 36.68 -16.18
CA LEU A 91 34.20 37.98 -15.53
C LEU A 91 32.94 38.67 -16.06
N LEU A 92 32.69 38.58 -17.37
CA LEU A 92 31.59 39.25 -18.04
C LEU A 92 30.25 38.48 -17.96
N THR A 93 30.27 37.15 -18.01
CA THR A 93 29.05 36.34 -18.20
C THR A 93 28.62 35.52 -16.98
N LYS A 94 29.50 35.31 -16.00
CA LYS A 94 29.16 34.47 -14.84
C LYS A 94 28.28 35.25 -13.86
N GLU A 95 27.05 34.80 -13.69
CA GLU A 95 26.06 35.47 -12.81
C GLU A 95 26.10 35.02 -11.34
N LYS A 96 26.68 33.84 -11.09
CA LYS A 96 26.65 33.18 -9.79
C LYS A 96 28.04 32.77 -9.33
N GLU A 97 28.34 33.00 -8.07
CA GLU A 97 29.47 32.40 -7.39
C GLU A 97 29.13 30.97 -6.99
N LYS A 98 30.11 30.06 -7.04
CA LYS A 98 29.92 28.64 -6.71
C LYS A 98 31.06 28.16 -5.83
N ILE A 99 30.73 27.54 -4.70
CA ILE A 99 31.68 26.88 -3.82
C ILE A 99 31.28 25.42 -3.70
N ARG A 100 32.28 24.54 -3.66
CA ARG A 100 32.09 23.10 -3.53
C ARG A 100 32.66 22.63 -2.20
N PHE A 101 31.91 21.76 -1.55
CA PHE A 101 32.31 21.13 -0.29
C PHE A 101 32.29 19.62 -0.46
N GLY A 102 33.30 18.94 0.05
CA GLY A 102 33.31 17.50 0.22
C GLY A 102 32.95 17.19 1.66
N VAL A 103 31.77 16.64 1.88
CA VAL A 103 31.28 16.25 3.21
C VAL A 103 31.72 14.82 3.49
N LEU A 104 32.47 14.60 4.57
CA LEU A 104 32.93 13.27 4.95
C LEU A 104 31.75 12.31 5.13
N ILE A 105 31.75 11.19 4.42
CA ILE A 105 30.79 10.09 4.59
C ILE A 105 31.33 9.23 5.72
N SER A 106 30.67 9.24 6.88
CA SER A 106 31.06 8.41 8.01
C SER A 106 30.96 6.93 7.63
N SER A 107 32.05 6.20 7.77
CA SER A 107 32.21 4.78 7.38
C SER A 107 31.24 3.81 8.10
N SER A 108 30.48 4.30 9.08
CA SER A 108 29.49 3.55 9.86
C SER A 108 28.14 3.36 9.15
N SER A 109 28.08 3.48 7.82
CA SER A 109 26.83 3.41 7.05
C SER A 109 26.79 2.34 5.96
N VAL A 110 27.84 1.53 5.82
CA VAL A 110 27.86 0.41 4.88
C VAL A 110 28.16 -0.86 5.67
N GLY A 111 27.10 -1.50 6.18
CA GLY A 111 27.19 -2.76 6.90
C GLY A 111 26.45 -2.72 8.24
N SER A 112 25.54 -3.66 8.41
CA SER A 112 24.66 -3.89 9.57
C SER A 112 23.46 -2.96 9.72
N SER A 113 22.37 -3.40 9.09
CA SER A 113 21.00 -3.23 9.55
C SER A 113 20.89 -3.75 10.98
N GLN A 114 20.91 -2.85 11.97
CA GLN A 114 20.15 -3.02 13.21
C GLN A 114 20.13 -1.71 13.99
N GLY A 115 18.97 -1.44 14.57
CA GLY A 115 18.54 -0.12 15.01
C GLY A 115 19.49 0.55 15.98
N ASN A 116 19.91 1.76 15.63
CA ASN A 116 20.17 2.80 16.60
C ASN A 116 19.98 4.17 15.97
N ARG A 117 19.24 5.03 16.67
CA ARG A 117 18.85 6.39 16.30
C ARG A 117 20.04 7.20 15.77
N LYS A 118 20.19 7.28 14.44
CA LYS A 118 21.14 8.18 13.79
C LYS A 118 20.71 9.63 14.04
N LYS A 119 21.64 10.46 14.55
CA LYS A 119 21.49 11.93 14.53
C LYS A 119 21.21 12.35 13.09
N SER A 120 20.04 12.94 12.87
CA SER A 120 19.55 13.37 11.55
C SER A 120 20.57 14.32 10.88
N ASP A 121 21.03 13.98 9.68
CA ASP A 121 21.78 14.86 8.79
C ASP A 121 21.02 16.21 8.65
N PRO A 122 21.66 17.37 8.86
CA PRO A 122 21.03 18.68 8.70
C PRO A 122 20.36 18.88 7.34
N ASN A 123 20.88 18.26 6.27
CA ASN A 123 20.25 18.33 4.94
C ASN A 123 18.90 17.62 4.90
N ASN A 124 18.75 16.51 5.63
CA ASN A 124 17.47 15.81 5.72
C ASN A 124 16.41 16.69 6.39
N LYS A 125 16.77 17.57 7.34
CA LYS A 125 15.81 18.47 7.98
C LYS A 125 15.22 19.50 7.02
N ILE A 126 16.03 20.06 6.11
CA ILE A 126 15.56 21.03 5.11
C ILE A 126 14.65 20.32 4.10
N GLU A 127 15.08 19.16 3.59
CA GLU A 127 14.27 18.36 2.67
C GLU A 127 12.96 17.91 3.31
N ASP A 128 12.97 17.49 4.57
CA ASP A 128 11.77 17.11 5.31
C ASP A 128 10.82 18.29 5.49
N SER A 129 11.35 19.49 5.73
CA SER A 129 10.52 20.69 5.80
C SER A 129 9.84 20.99 4.48
N ILE A 130 10.54 20.87 3.35
CA ILE A 130 9.96 21.08 2.01
C ILE A 130 8.92 20.00 1.72
N CYS A 131 9.25 18.72 1.94
CA CYS A 131 8.34 17.61 1.69
C CYS A 131 7.10 17.67 2.59
N LYS A 132 7.24 18.14 3.84
CA LYS A 132 6.11 18.40 4.73
C LYS A 132 5.22 19.53 4.22
N GLN A 133 5.79 20.61 3.69
CA GLN A 133 5.01 21.70 3.09
C GLN A 133 4.24 21.22 1.85
N GLU A 134 4.90 20.50 0.94
CA GLU A 134 4.27 19.89 -0.25
C GLU A 134 3.17 18.90 0.14
N LEU A 135 3.41 18.08 1.17
CA LEU A 135 2.41 17.14 1.67
C LEU A 135 1.17 17.87 2.21
N GLN A 136 1.33 19.03 2.84
CA GLN A 136 0.21 19.82 3.39
C GLN A 136 -0.51 20.70 2.35
N GLU A 137 0.01 20.79 1.12
CA GLU A 137 -0.51 21.69 0.11
C GLU A 137 -1.99 21.41 -0.20
N GLY A 138 -2.81 22.46 -0.24
CA GLY A 138 -4.24 22.35 -0.55
C GLY A 138 -5.09 21.69 0.54
N ILE A 139 -4.56 21.47 1.75
CA ILE A 139 -5.32 20.96 2.90
C ILE A 139 -5.56 22.04 3.93
N SER A 140 -6.83 22.34 4.16
CA SER A 140 -7.29 23.22 5.22
C SER A 140 -8.30 22.50 6.09
N ILE A 141 -7.94 22.31 7.37
CA ILE A 141 -8.82 21.74 8.38
C ILE A 141 -9.39 22.90 9.18
N SER A 142 -10.67 23.17 8.98
CA SER A 142 -11.39 24.25 9.65
C SER A 142 -11.65 23.92 11.12
N GLU A 143 -11.86 24.93 11.96
CA GLU A 143 -12.29 24.70 13.35
C GLU A 143 -13.64 23.99 13.41
N VAL A 144 -14.57 24.28 12.49
CA VAL A 144 -15.84 23.55 12.34
C VAL A 144 -15.61 22.05 12.13
N THR A 145 -14.63 21.67 11.31
CA THR A 145 -14.27 20.25 11.12
C THR A 145 -13.76 19.62 12.42
N LYS A 146 -12.96 20.35 13.21
CA LYS A 146 -12.48 19.85 14.50
C LYS A 146 -13.62 19.73 15.51
N GLU A 147 -14.54 20.70 15.55
CA GLU A 147 -15.76 20.66 16.37
C GLU A 147 -16.61 19.43 16.02
N ASN A 148 -16.86 19.18 14.73
CA ASN A 148 -17.59 17.98 14.30
C ASN A 148 -16.91 16.68 14.74
N ILE A 149 -15.58 16.61 14.74
CA ILE A 149 -14.85 15.44 15.27
C ILE A 149 -15.08 15.29 16.78
N ARG A 150 -15.10 16.38 17.54
CA ARG A 150 -15.40 16.35 18.98
C ARG A 150 -16.84 15.88 19.23
N ASP A 151 -17.79 16.45 18.51
CA ASP A 151 -19.22 16.16 18.68
C ASP A 151 -19.57 14.72 18.28
N LEU A 152 -18.88 14.19 17.25
CA LEU A 152 -19.08 12.82 16.75
C LEU A 152 -18.15 11.80 17.42
N TRP A 153 -17.42 12.17 18.47
CA TRP A 153 -16.36 11.33 19.05
C TRP A 153 -16.82 9.91 19.41
N THR A 154 -17.96 9.78 20.09
CA THR A 154 -18.52 8.46 20.46
C THR A 154 -18.84 7.62 19.22
N THR A 155 -19.34 8.25 18.15
CA THR A 155 -19.62 7.58 16.88
C THR A 155 -18.31 7.14 16.22
N ILE A 156 -17.33 8.02 16.09
CA ILE A 156 -16.01 7.72 15.50
C ILE A 156 -15.31 6.59 16.26
N ARG A 157 -15.41 6.57 17.59
CA ARG A 157 -14.82 5.51 18.41
C ARG A 157 -15.51 4.16 18.19
N GLY A 158 -16.83 4.16 17.99
CA GLY A 158 -17.64 2.94 17.83
C GLY A 158 -17.83 2.46 16.40
N ILE A 159 -17.49 3.25 15.39
CA ILE A 159 -17.73 2.92 13.97
C ILE A 159 -16.93 1.69 13.55
N LYS A 160 -17.58 0.79 12.80
CA LYS A 160 -16.95 -0.36 12.16
C LYS A 160 -16.62 -0.07 10.69
N GLY A 161 -15.72 -0.87 10.11
CA GLY A 161 -15.44 -0.80 8.67
C GLY A 161 -16.68 -1.17 7.85
N GLY A 162 -16.95 -0.41 6.77
CA GLY A 162 -18.15 -0.56 5.93
C GLY A 162 -19.41 0.05 6.53
N GLU A 163 -19.38 0.53 7.78
CA GLU A 163 -20.54 1.13 8.43
C GLU A 163 -20.66 2.61 8.10
N LYS A 164 -21.90 3.09 7.88
CA LYS A 164 -22.23 4.51 7.88
C LYS A 164 -23.20 4.82 9.02
N LYS A 165 -22.82 5.74 9.92
CA LYS A 165 -23.62 6.10 11.10
C LYS A 165 -23.41 7.57 11.47
N ASN A 166 -24.51 8.29 11.71
CA ASN A 166 -24.52 9.68 12.19
C ASN A 166 -23.56 10.62 11.41
N GLY A 167 -23.52 10.50 10.09
CA GLY A 167 -22.65 11.32 9.24
C GLY A 167 -21.17 10.91 9.23
N VAL A 168 -20.82 9.76 9.82
CA VAL A 168 -19.49 9.14 9.78
C VAL A 168 -19.55 7.90 8.90
N THR A 169 -18.63 7.77 7.95
CA THR A 169 -18.44 6.56 7.16
C THR A 169 -17.12 5.89 7.56
N GLY A 170 -17.16 4.66 8.04
CA GLY A 170 -15.99 3.88 8.42
C GLY A 170 -15.44 3.07 7.25
N TYR A 171 -14.13 3.14 7.02
CA TYR A 171 -13.43 2.35 6.00
C TYR A 171 -12.70 1.17 6.65
N THR A 172 -11.49 1.39 7.15
CA THR A 172 -10.71 0.40 7.88
C THR A 172 -10.74 0.75 9.37
N CYS A 173 -11.46 -0.03 10.16
CA CYS A 173 -11.58 0.17 11.61
C CYS A 173 -11.27 -1.14 12.34
N ASN A 174 -10.26 -1.13 13.21
CA ASN A 174 -9.89 -2.24 14.10
C ASN A 174 -9.84 -1.76 15.55
N ASP A 175 -9.44 -2.55 16.53
CA ASP A 175 -9.53 -2.09 17.93
C ASP A 175 -8.68 -0.85 18.26
N SER A 176 -7.62 -0.59 17.49
CA SER A 176 -6.66 0.49 17.77
C SER A 176 -6.75 1.68 16.81
N HIS A 177 -7.25 1.49 15.59
CA HIS A 177 -7.24 2.49 14.52
C HIS A 177 -8.62 2.72 13.92
N ARG A 178 -8.87 3.96 13.48
CA ARG A 178 -10.02 4.35 12.68
C ARG A 178 -9.55 5.06 11.43
N VAL A 179 -10.03 4.57 10.29
CA VAL A 179 -10.00 5.28 9.01
C VAL A 179 -11.43 5.61 8.64
N PHE A 180 -11.76 6.89 8.55
CA PHE A 180 -13.15 7.34 8.39
C PHE A 180 -13.27 8.61 7.56
N GLU A 181 -14.48 8.89 7.08
CA GLU A 181 -14.88 10.12 6.42
C GLU A 181 -16.04 10.77 7.19
N LEU A 182 -16.12 12.10 7.11
CA LEU A 182 -17.22 12.88 7.65
C LEU A 182 -18.05 13.46 6.51
N ASP A 183 -19.37 13.35 6.60
CA ASP A 183 -20.30 13.95 5.62
C ASP A 183 -20.12 15.48 5.51
N THR A 184 -19.64 16.14 6.58
CA THR A 184 -19.34 17.58 6.59
C THR A 184 -18.00 17.93 5.95
N ALA A 185 -17.16 16.94 5.63
CA ALA A 185 -15.84 17.12 5.05
C ALA A 185 -15.49 15.99 4.06
N PRO A 186 -16.32 15.74 3.02
CA PRO A 186 -16.23 14.54 2.17
C PRO A 186 -14.99 14.51 1.24
N GLY A 187 -14.22 15.61 1.20
CA GLY A 187 -12.95 15.67 0.48
C GLY A 187 -11.77 15.05 1.23
N TYR A 188 -11.98 14.54 2.44
CA TYR A 188 -10.91 14.06 3.33
C TYR A 188 -11.19 12.68 3.91
N ILE A 189 -10.13 11.91 4.06
CA ILE A 189 -10.07 10.68 4.86
C ILE A 189 -9.29 10.99 6.13
N PHE A 190 -9.85 10.64 7.28
CA PHE A 190 -9.25 10.85 8.58
C PHE A 190 -8.70 9.55 9.13
N LYS A 191 -7.49 9.61 9.69
CA LYS A 191 -6.83 8.48 10.36
C LYS A 191 -6.53 8.86 11.81
N LEU A 192 -6.97 8.01 12.72
CA LEU A 192 -6.86 8.19 14.16
C LEU A 192 -6.45 6.87 14.81
N LYS A 193 -5.66 6.97 15.88
CA LYS A 193 -5.39 5.88 16.81
C LYS A 193 -6.15 6.14 18.12
N ILE A 194 -7.01 5.20 18.52
CA ILE A 194 -7.85 5.32 19.73
C ILE A 194 -7.15 4.78 20.97
N CYS A 195 -6.35 3.71 20.81
CA CYS A 195 -5.68 3.07 21.93
C CYS A 195 -4.21 3.50 21.99
N GLU A 196 -3.82 4.17 23.08
CA GLU A 196 -2.42 4.56 23.33
C GLU A 196 -1.53 3.41 23.77
N LYS A 197 -2.11 2.29 24.24
CA LYS A 197 -1.32 1.12 24.64
C LYS A 197 -0.73 0.48 23.40
N SER A 198 0.52 0.85 23.09
CA SER A 198 1.34 0.04 22.21
C SER A 198 1.50 -1.34 22.85
N ILE A 199 1.10 -2.39 22.13
CA ILE A 199 1.28 -3.78 22.57
C ILE A 199 2.78 -4.16 22.53
N SER A 200 3.62 -3.31 21.93
CA SER A 200 5.05 -3.56 21.73
C SER A 200 5.88 -2.27 21.86
N GLU A 201 6.85 -2.26 22.78
CA GLU A 201 7.83 -1.16 22.88
C GLU A 201 8.75 -1.05 21.65
N ALA A 202 8.77 -2.08 20.79
CA ALA A 202 9.68 -2.16 19.65
C ALA A 202 9.23 -1.33 18.43
N TRP A 203 7.95 -0.92 18.35
CA TRP A 203 7.38 -0.29 17.15
C TRP A 203 6.60 1.00 17.48
N ASP A 204 7.10 2.15 17.03
CA ASP A 204 6.36 3.42 17.09
C ASP A 204 5.31 3.45 15.97
N ASP A 205 4.10 3.05 16.34
CA ASP A 205 2.89 3.11 15.53
C ASP A 205 1.99 4.28 15.97
N SER A 206 2.58 5.40 16.38
CA SER A 206 1.81 6.62 16.63
C SER A 206 1.35 7.25 15.31
N ILE A 207 0.25 8.02 15.35
CA ILE A 207 -0.20 8.83 14.20
C ILE A 207 0.89 9.82 13.75
N LYS A 208 1.68 10.35 14.69
CA LYS A 208 2.88 11.15 14.41
C LYS A 208 3.94 10.36 13.63
N ALA A 209 4.20 9.09 13.98
CA ALA A 209 5.11 8.22 13.24
C ALA A 209 4.61 7.95 11.82
N ARG A 210 3.33 7.60 11.66
CA ARG A 210 2.69 7.42 10.36
C ARG A 210 2.86 8.65 9.47
N TYR A 211 2.57 9.85 10.00
CA TYR A 211 2.77 11.11 9.28
C TYR A 211 4.23 11.36 8.88
N ARG A 212 5.20 11.06 9.75
CA ARG A 212 6.64 11.17 9.43
C ARG A 212 7.01 10.24 8.28
N ARG A 213 6.48 9.03 8.23
CA ARG A 213 6.72 8.08 7.13
C ARG A 213 6.14 8.59 5.80
N MET A 214 5.00 9.30 5.81
CA MET A 214 4.50 9.99 4.62
C MET A 214 5.45 11.07 4.10
N VAL A 215 6.07 11.85 5.01
CA VAL A 215 7.08 12.85 4.64
C VAL A 215 8.32 12.19 4.01
N VAL A 216 8.79 11.08 4.60
CA VAL A 216 9.88 10.26 4.03
C VAL A 216 9.51 9.76 2.64
N GLY A 217 8.29 9.24 2.48
CA GLY A 217 7.80 8.76 1.19
C GLY A 217 7.78 9.87 0.13
N LYS A 218 7.31 11.08 0.47
CA LYS A 218 7.35 12.23 -0.45
C LYS A 218 8.77 12.61 -0.85
N ARG A 219 9.69 12.60 0.11
CA ARG A 219 11.12 12.86 -0.15
C ARG A 219 11.70 11.87 -1.14
N VAL A 220 11.47 10.57 -0.96
CA VAL A 220 11.93 9.52 -1.89
C VAL A 220 11.32 9.69 -3.27
N CYS A 221 10.00 9.93 -3.36
CA CYS A 221 9.34 10.17 -4.64
C CYS A 221 9.96 11.35 -5.40
N ARG A 222 10.32 12.42 -4.69
CA ARG A 222 10.96 13.61 -5.25
C ARG A 222 12.39 13.32 -5.72
N ILE A 223 13.23 12.74 -4.87
CA ILE A 223 14.65 12.45 -5.17
C ILE A 223 14.76 11.51 -6.37
N HIS A 224 13.95 10.45 -6.41
CA HIS A 224 14.00 9.41 -7.44
C HIS A 224 13.08 9.69 -8.63
N LYS A 225 12.35 10.82 -8.62
CA LYS A 225 11.41 11.24 -9.68
C LYS A 225 10.35 10.17 -9.99
N LEU A 226 9.76 9.61 -8.94
CA LEU A 226 8.75 8.55 -9.00
C LEU A 226 7.37 9.14 -9.34
N GLY A 227 7.26 9.73 -10.53
CA GLY A 227 6.11 10.54 -10.95
C GLY A 227 4.80 9.78 -11.14
N GLN A 228 4.86 8.44 -11.18
CA GLN A 228 3.67 7.59 -11.26
C GLN A 228 3.12 7.15 -9.90
N LEU A 229 3.77 7.54 -8.80
CA LEU A 229 3.28 7.29 -7.44
C LEU A 229 2.61 8.54 -6.87
N VAL A 230 1.48 8.34 -6.18
CA VAL A 230 0.69 9.41 -5.58
C VAL A 230 0.48 9.14 -4.10
N ILE A 231 1.32 9.74 -3.26
CA ILE A 231 1.02 9.87 -1.83
C ILE A 231 -0.05 10.98 -1.69
N PRO A 232 -1.20 10.71 -1.05
CA PRO A 232 -2.22 11.73 -0.83
C PRO A 232 -1.61 12.89 -0.05
N ASN A 233 -2.02 14.12 -0.39
CA ASN A 233 -1.68 15.25 0.45
C ASN A 233 -2.28 14.98 1.84
N ALA A 234 -1.55 15.35 2.89
CA ALA A 234 -1.90 15.05 4.26
C ALA A 234 -1.49 16.15 5.24
N LYS A 235 -2.32 16.36 6.27
CA LYS A 235 -2.04 17.26 7.38
C LYS A 235 -2.28 16.55 8.71
N LEU A 236 -1.27 16.59 9.57
CA LEU A 236 -1.38 16.22 10.97
C LEU A 236 -1.93 17.40 11.77
N PHE A 237 -2.93 17.15 12.61
CA PHE A 237 -3.49 18.11 13.56
C PHE A 237 -3.94 17.39 14.83
N THR A 238 -4.22 18.17 15.88
CA THR A 238 -4.63 17.64 17.18
C THR A 238 -6.03 18.14 17.52
N VAL A 239 -6.83 17.27 18.13
CA VAL A 239 -8.15 17.59 18.67
C VAL A 239 -8.18 17.20 20.14
N THR A 240 -8.66 18.11 20.99
CA THR A 240 -8.90 17.81 22.41
C THR A 240 -10.34 17.33 22.60
N VAL A 241 -10.52 16.15 23.18
CA VAL A 241 -11.83 15.56 23.54
C VAL A 241 -11.77 15.09 24.98
N GLU A 242 -12.72 15.53 25.81
CA GLU A 242 -12.78 15.15 27.24
C GLU A 242 -11.46 15.41 28.00
N GLY A 243 -10.73 16.45 27.62
CA GLY A 243 -9.42 16.80 28.21
C GLY A 243 -8.23 16.01 27.68
N ASN A 244 -8.43 15.03 26.79
CA ASN A 244 -7.37 14.25 26.16
C ASN A 244 -7.05 14.78 24.75
N GLU A 245 -5.78 14.81 24.37
CA GLU A 245 -5.34 15.21 23.04
C GLU A 245 -5.20 14.01 22.10
N TYR A 246 -5.82 14.09 20.92
CA TYR A 246 -5.76 13.08 19.89
C TYR A 246 -5.12 13.63 18.63
N ASP A 247 -4.03 13.00 18.19
CA ASP A 247 -3.40 13.28 16.90
C ASP A 247 -4.19 12.61 15.77
N ILE A 248 -4.49 13.37 14.73
CA ILE A 248 -5.27 12.93 13.57
C ILE A 248 -4.54 13.34 12.30
N ILE A 249 -4.45 12.43 11.33
CA ILE A 249 -4.07 12.77 9.96
C ILE A 249 -5.35 12.97 9.15
N ALA A 250 -5.49 14.11 8.49
CA ALA A 250 -6.44 14.28 7.39
C ALA A 250 -5.70 14.16 6.06
N GLU A 251 -6.11 13.21 5.24
CA GLU A 251 -5.59 12.95 3.90
C GLU A 251 -6.62 13.42 2.87
N LYS A 252 -6.17 14.06 1.78
CA LYS A 252 -7.04 14.37 0.66
C LYS A 252 -7.53 13.07 0.04
N LYS A 253 -8.84 12.91 -0.07
CA LYS A 253 -9.47 11.74 -0.69
C LYS A 253 -9.02 11.62 -2.14
N LEU A 254 -8.60 10.42 -2.52
CA LEU A 254 -8.20 10.09 -3.89
C LEU A 254 -9.35 9.38 -4.61
N ASP A 255 -9.37 9.48 -5.94
CA ASP A 255 -10.32 8.77 -6.80
C ASP A 255 -9.87 7.32 -7.00
N ILE A 256 -10.23 6.48 -6.03
CA ILE A 256 -9.90 5.05 -5.97
C ILE A 256 -11.14 4.22 -5.65
N ASP A 257 -11.15 2.98 -6.11
CA ASP A 257 -11.95 1.93 -5.50
C ASP A 257 -11.23 1.40 -4.25
N HIS A 258 -11.95 1.27 -3.14
CA HIS A 258 -11.40 0.86 -1.85
C HIS A 258 -11.48 -0.65 -1.63
N HIS A 259 -12.24 -1.39 -2.45
CA HIS A 259 -12.34 -2.84 -2.35
C HIS A 259 -11.10 -3.50 -2.95
N GLU A 260 -10.42 -4.33 -2.15
CA GLU A 260 -9.22 -5.05 -2.58
C GLU A 260 -9.46 -5.87 -3.85
N SER A 261 -10.63 -6.51 -3.94
CA SER A 261 -11.01 -7.35 -5.08
C SER A 261 -11.09 -6.57 -6.39
N MET A 262 -11.53 -5.30 -6.35
CA MET A 262 -11.57 -4.43 -7.53
C MET A 262 -10.16 -3.98 -7.92
N GLN A 263 -9.34 -3.63 -6.93
CA GLN A 263 -7.95 -3.28 -7.20
C GLN A 263 -7.16 -4.44 -7.81
N GLU A 264 -7.41 -5.68 -7.37
CA GLU A 264 -6.87 -6.87 -8.04
C GLU A 264 -7.28 -6.94 -9.52
N GLU A 265 -8.50 -6.56 -9.90
CA GLU A 265 -8.96 -6.51 -11.30
C GLU A 265 -8.25 -5.42 -12.08
N TYR A 266 -8.12 -4.22 -11.52
CA TYR A 266 -7.45 -3.10 -12.17
C TYR A 266 -5.97 -3.37 -12.47
N TYR A 267 -5.27 -4.09 -11.59
CA TYR A 267 -3.89 -4.51 -11.85
C TYR A 267 -3.76 -5.43 -13.06
N GLU A 268 -4.79 -6.20 -13.40
CA GLU A 268 -4.80 -7.03 -14.60
C GLU A 268 -5.33 -6.28 -15.83
N GLU A 269 -6.48 -5.62 -15.69
CA GLU A 269 -7.14 -4.89 -16.78
C GLU A 269 -6.23 -3.79 -17.32
N TYR A 270 -5.55 -3.07 -16.43
CA TYR A 270 -4.70 -1.95 -16.78
C TYR A 270 -3.22 -2.28 -16.85
N ALA A 271 -2.84 -3.57 -16.78
CA ALA A 271 -1.46 -4.00 -16.83
C ALA A 271 -0.63 -3.30 -17.93
N PRO A 272 -1.08 -3.15 -19.18
CA PRO A 272 -0.29 -2.51 -20.24
C PRO A 272 0.09 -1.04 -19.98
N SER A 273 -0.61 -0.36 -19.07
CA SER A 273 -0.39 1.05 -18.73
C SER A 273 0.33 1.26 -17.39
N LEU A 274 0.69 0.17 -16.69
CA LEU A 274 1.20 0.20 -15.32
C LEU A 274 2.70 -0.05 -15.19
N ASP A 275 3.41 -0.49 -16.23
CA ASP A 275 4.83 -0.86 -16.14
C ASP A 275 5.70 0.20 -15.47
N LYS A 276 5.49 1.48 -15.80
CA LYS A 276 6.24 2.57 -15.18
C LYS A 276 5.87 2.78 -13.71
N ALA A 277 4.61 2.64 -13.34
CA ALA A 277 4.17 2.73 -11.95
C ALA A 277 4.71 1.55 -11.12
N ILE A 278 4.77 0.36 -11.71
CA ILE A 278 5.33 -0.85 -11.11
C ILE A 278 6.83 -0.71 -10.87
N HIS A 279 7.55 -0.21 -11.85
CA HIS A 279 8.96 0.16 -11.68
C HIS A 279 9.12 1.18 -10.56
N ASP A 280 8.35 2.27 -10.59
CA ASP A 280 8.47 3.35 -9.61
C ASP A 280 8.19 2.85 -8.18
N LEU A 281 7.17 2.00 -7.99
CA LEU A 281 6.88 1.42 -6.68
C LEU A 281 7.98 0.46 -6.21
N ALA A 282 8.56 -0.34 -7.11
CA ALA A 282 9.71 -1.18 -6.75
C ALA A 282 10.91 -0.34 -6.27
N VAL A 283 11.21 0.79 -6.93
CA VAL A 283 12.26 1.72 -6.47
C VAL A 283 11.87 2.32 -5.11
N PHE A 284 10.62 2.74 -4.94
CA PHE A 284 10.14 3.27 -3.67
C PHE A 284 10.34 2.28 -2.52
N ILE A 285 9.99 1.01 -2.73
CA ILE A 285 10.18 -0.07 -1.74
C ILE A 285 11.65 -0.23 -1.43
N CYS A 286 12.53 -0.34 -2.44
CA CYS A 286 13.98 -0.46 -2.24
C CYS A 286 14.56 0.67 -1.38
N GLU A 287 14.12 1.91 -1.60
CA GLU A 287 14.67 3.12 -0.96
C GLU A 287 14.08 3.40 0.43
N THR A 288 12.86 2.93 0.71
CA THR A 288 12.16 3.19 1.98
C THR A 288 12.12 2.00 2.91
N GLY A 289 12.26 0.77 2.39
CA GLY A 289 11.93 -0.45 3.10
C GLY A 289 10.43 -0.69 3.28
N TYR A 290 9.57 0.04 2.55
CA TYR A 290 8.11 -0.11 2.62
C TYR A 290 7.70 -1.56 2.38
N SER A 291 7.01 -2.16 3.36
CA SER A 291 6.79 -3.60 3.42
C SER A 291 5.32 -4.03 3.37
N ASP A 292 4.36 -3.17 3.73
CA ASP A 292 2.92 -3.50 3.71
C ASP A 292 2.29 -3.41 2.30
N VAL A 293 2.87 -4.17 1.38
CA VAL A 293 2.53 -4.10 -0.05
C VAL A 293 1.37 -5.05 -0.38
N GLU A 294 0.18 -4.46 -0.47
CA GLU A 294 -1.07 -5.09 -0.90
C GLU A 294 -1.74 -4.28 -2.02
N CYS A 295 -2.61 -4.90 -2.84
CA CYS A 295 -3.38 -4.18 -3.86
C CYS A 295 -4.25 -3.06 -3.26
N ARG A 296 -4.85 -3.31 -2.08
CA ARG A 296 -5.68 -2.32 -1.37
C ARG A 296 -4.91 -1.12 -0.84
N ASN A 297 -3.65 -1.32 -0.42
CA ASN A 297 -2.79 -0.25 0.11
C ASN A 297 -2.12 0.55 -1.00
N ASN A 298 -2.02 -0.06 -2.18
CA ASN A 298 -1.41 0.51 -3.37
C ASN A 298 -2.43 0.53 -4.53
N PRO A 299 -3.57 1.24 -4.41
CA PRO A 299 -4.62 1.16 -5.41
C PRO A 299 -4.24 1.91 -6.70
N VAL A 300 -4.68 1.38 -7.84
CA VAL A 300 -4.64 2.08 -9.12
C VAL A 300 -5.67 3.21 -9.09
N LEU A 301 -5.26 4.42 -9.46
CA LEU A 301 -6.16 5.58 -9.51
C LEU A 301 -7.07 5.50 -10.76
N ASN A 302 -8.40 5.62 -10.56
CA ASN A 302 -9.43 5.40 -11.59
C ASN A 302 -9.21 6.26 -12.86
N LYS A 303 -8.97 7.58 -12.67
CA LYS A 303 -8.83 8.58 -13.74
C LYS A 303 -7.44 9.25 -13.75
N SER A 304 -6.39 8.44 -13.83
CA SER A 304 -5.01 8.92 -13.60
C SER A 304 -4.06 8.90 -14.78
N LEU A 305 -4.56 8.72 -16.00
CA LEU A 305 -3.72 8.69 -17.19
C LEU A 305 -2.92 10.00 -17.32
N ASP A 306 -1.61 9.89 -17.41
CA ASP A 306 -0.74 11.00 -17.74
C ASP A 306 -0.79 11.32 -19.25
N LYS A 307 -0.02 12.33 -19.69
CA LYS A 307 0.04 12.73 -21.10
C LYS A 307 0.54 11.62 -22.05
N LYS A 308 1.13 10.55 -21.52
CA LYS A 308 1.63 9.40 -22.25
C LYS A 308 0.70 8.18 -22.13
N GLY A 309 -0.44 8.33 -21.47
CA GLY A 309 -1.38 7.24 -21.21
C GLY A 309 -0.90 6.28 -20.12
N LEU A 310 0.03 6.68 -19.26
CA LEU A 310 0.47 5.87 -18.12
C LEU A 310 -0.43 6.13 -16.91
N ARG A 311 -0.82 5.06 -16.23
CA ARG A 311 -1.61 5.16 -15.01
C ARG A 311 -0.73 5.34 -13.79
N LYS A 312 -1.34 5.86 -12.72
CA LYS A 312 -0.69 6.07 -11.43
C LYS A 312 -1.22 5.14 -10.36
N ILE A 313 -0.35 4.83 -9.42
CA ILE A 313 -0.65 4.06 -8.21
C ILE A 313 -0.63 5.03 -7.03
N ALA A 314 -1.67 4.98 -6.19
CA ALA A 314 -1.67 5.71 -4.93
C ALA A 314 -0.94 4.94 -3.84
N LEU A 315 -0.36 5.67 -2.90
CA LEU A 315 0.30 5.15 -1.72
C LEU A 315 -0.49 5.59 -0.49
N ILE A 316 -1.58 4.89 -0.20
CA ILE A 316 -2.54 5.30 0.84
C ILE A 316 -2.20 4.74 2.21
N ASP A 317 -1.34 3.72 2.30
CA ASP A 317 -0.90 3.15 3.57
C ASP A 317 0.60 2.80 3.53
N ILE A 318 1.45 3.73 3.97
CA ILE A 318 2.93 3.62 3.85
C ILE A 318 3.63 3.65 5.20
N GLU A 319 2.96 3.09 6.21
CA GLU A 319 3.43 3.13 7.58
C GLU A 319 4.36 1.99 7.96
N GLU A 320 4.41 0.88 7.23
CA GLU A 320 5.33 -0.21 7.55
C GLU A 320 6.57 -0.11 6.66
N MET A 321 7.72 0.20 7.25
CA MET A 321 9.00 0.36 6.55
C MET A 321 10.03 -0.59 7.15
N GLU A 322 9.76 -1.89 7.08
CA GLU A 322 10.51 -2.92 7.81
C GLU A 322 11.62 -3.58 7.00
N GLY A 323 11.52 -3.55 5.67
CA GLY A 323 12.49 -4.20 4.80
C GLY A 323 12.02 -4.31 3.35
N SER A 324 12.93 -4.02 2.43
CA SER A 324 12.66 -4.02 0.99
C SER A 324 12.32 -5.43 0.49
N GLU A 325 12.95 -6.48 1.04
CA GLU A 325 12.68 -7.87 0.69
C GLU A 325 11.22 -8.24 0.97
N ALA A 326 10.69 -7.87 2.14
CA ALA A 326 9.31 -8.12 2.52
C ALA A 326 8.33 -7.36 1.62
N GLY A 327 8.63 -6.10 1.27
CA GLY A 327 7.81 -5.33 0.35
C GLY A 327 7.81 -5.85 -1.08
N LEU A 328 8.95 -6.35 -1.57
CA LEU A 328 9.08 -6.84 -2.95
C LEU A 328 8.53 -8.27 -3.12
N PHE A 329 8.85 -9.17 -2.20
CA PHE A 329 8.63 -10.60 -2.34
C PHE A 329 7.61 -11.16 -1.32
N GLY A 330 7.15 -10.34 -0.38
CA GLY A 330 6.20 -10.76 0.64
C GLY A 330 6.88 -11.49 1.79
N CYS A 331 6.08 -11.93 2.76
CA CYS A 331 6.55 -12.66 3.94
C CYS A 331 5.72 -13.94 4.13
N PRO A 332 6.34 -15.13 4.28
CA PRO A 332 5.62 -16.40 4.34
C PRO A 332 5.07 -16.75 5.72
N PHE A 333 5.34 -15.96 6.76
CA PHE A 333 4.88 -16.27 8.12
C PHE A 333 3.38 -16.06 8.27
N ALA A 334 2.66 -17.09 8.72
CA ALA A 334 1.19 -17.12 8.79
C ALA A 334 0.55 -15.99 9.62
N PHE A 335 1.26 -15.44 10.62
CA PHE A 335 0.74 -14.33 11.45
C PHE A 335 0.91 -12.95 10.79
N TRP A 336 1.73 -12.86 9.74
CA TRP A 336 2.12 -11.61 9.08
C TRP A 336 2.30 -11.87 7.58
N GLU A 337 1.36 -12.60 6.96
CA GLU A 337 1.46 -12.87 5.53
C GLU A 337 1.34 -11.53 4.79
N ARG A 338 2.47 -11.05 4.29
CA ARG A 338 2.53 -9.90 3.39
C ARG A 338 2.53 -10.42 1.97
N ARG A 339 1.63 -9.91 1.14
CA ARG A 339 1.57 -10.29 -0.27
C ARG A 339 2.86 -9.95 -1.00
N GLY A 340 3.35 -8.72 -0.89
CA GLY A 340 4.54 -8.26 -1.58
C GLY A 340 4.27 -7.93 -3.05
N TRP A 341 5.17 -7.14 -3.64
CA TRP A 341 4.93 -6.50 -4.93
C TRP A 341 4.84 -7.48 -6.10
N VAL A 342 5.69 -8.51 -6.13
CA VAL A 342 5.65 -9.56 -7.16
C VAL A 342 4.29 -10.27 -7.20
N ARG A 343 3.63 -10.44 -6.05
CA ARG A 343 2.32 -11.10 -5.95
C ARG A 343 1.14 -10.17 -6.29
N CYS A 344 1.38 -8.90 -6.58
CA CYS A 344 0.34 -7.95 -7.02
C CYS A 344 0.26 -7.83 -8.56
N VAL A 345 1.35 -8.11 -9.27
CA VAL A 345 1.50 -7.83 -10.70
C VAL A 345 1.40 -9.08 -11.57
N ASN A 346 1.37 -8.93 -12.90
CA ASN A 346 1.43 -10.08 -13.80
C ASN A 346 2.86 -10.66 -13.91
N GLU A 347 3.02 -11.80 -14.59
CA GLU A 347 4.32 -12.49 -14.71
C GLU A 347 5.42 -11.64 -15.39
N GLU A 348 5.06 -10.88 -16.43
CA GLU A 348 6.01 -10.02 -17.14
C GLU A 348 6.49 -8.87 -16.26
N GLN A 349 5.56 -8.25 -15.54
CA GLN A 349 5.82 -7.16 -14.61
C GLN A 349 6.58 -7.62 -13.37
N GLY A 350 6.40 -8.87 -12.92
CA GLY A 350 7.22 -9.47 -11.87
C GLY A 350 8.72 -9.42 -12.21
N ARG A 351 9.08 -9.49 -13.50
CA ARG A 351 10.47 -9.33 -13.96
C ARG A 351 10.99 -7.91 -13.82
N ILE A 352 10.13 -6.90 -13.96
CA ILE A 352 10.49 -5.50 -13.70
C ILE A 352 10.87 -5.34 -12.22
N VAL A 353 10.08 -5.93 -11.31
CA VAL A 353 10.31 -5.85 -9.87
C VAL A 353 11.65 -6.46 -9.47
N VAL A 354 11.95 -7.68 -9.93
CA VAL A 354 13.22 -8.35 -9.58
C VAL A 354 14.44 -7.65 -10.18
N GLU A 355 14.31 -7.07 -11.37
CA GLU A 355 15.39 -6.32 -12.00
C GLU A 355 15.71 -5.05 -11.19
N VAL A 356 14.69 -4.31 -10.74
CA VAL A 356 14.87 -3.16 -9.84
C VAL A 356 15.51 -3.58 -8.53
N ALA A 357 15.08 -4.70 -7.94
CA ALA A 357 15.66 -5.24 -6.70
C ALA A 357 17.17 -5.49 -6.83
N LYS A 358 17.59 -6.18 -7.91
CA LYS A 358 19.01 -6.45 -8.21
C LYS A 358 19.82 -5.17 -8.38
N GLN A 359 19.27 -4.17 -9.08
CA GLN A 359 19.92 -2.87 -9.27
C GLN A 359 20.17 -2.12 -7.96
N HIS A 360 19.34 -2.33 -6.94
CA HIS A 360 19.48 -1.71 -5.62
C HIS A 360 20.19 -2.62 -4.61
N GLY A 361 20.70 -3.78 -5.04
CA GLY A 361 21.43 -4.71 -4.18
C GLY A 361 20.58 -5.43 -3.14
N VAL A 362 19.26 -5.50 -3.35
CA VAL A 362 18.34 -6.28 -2.51
C VAL A 362 18.49 -7.76 -2.85
N SER A 363 18.61 -8.63 -1.84
CA SER A 363 18.71 -10.07 -2.08
C SER A 363 17.40 -10.60 -2.66
N THR A 364 17.46 -11.33 -3.76
CA THR A 364 16.28 -11.96 -4.38
C THR A 364 15.98 -13.34 -3.80
N SER A 365 16.90 -13.86 -2.97
CA SER A 365 16.76 -15.13 -2.29
C SER A 365 17.35 -15.01 -0.89
N SER A 366 16.52 -15.19 0.11
CA SER A 366 16.85 -15.20 1.52
C SER A 366 16.05 -16.30 2.21
N GLU A 367 16.42 -16.64 3.44
CA GLU A 367 15.73 -17.67 4.23
C GLU A 367 14.22 -17.40 4.37
N PHE A 368 13.81 -16.12 4.37
CA PHE A 368 12.42 -15.72 4.60
C PHE A 368 11.74 -15.07 3.39
N HIS A 369 12.50 -14.69 2.36
CA HIS A 369 11.97 -13.97 1.21
C HIS A 369 12.65 -14.49 -0.07
N SER A 370 11.88 -15.08 -0.98
CA SER A 370 12.35 -15.55 -2.28
C SER A 370 11.45 -15.01 -3.39
N TYR A 371 12.10 -14.49 -4.44
CA TYR A 371 11.43 -14.13 -5.68
C TYR A 371 10.74 -15.33 -6.32
N GLU A 372 11.39 -16.50 -6.34
CA GLU A 372 10.86 -17.73 -6.93
C GLU A 372 9.57 -18.16 -6.24
N ASP A 373 9.55 -18.18 -4.91
CA ASP A 373 8.36 -18.51 -4.13
C ASP A 373 7.22 -17.52 -4.37
N ALA A 374 7.53 -16.22 -4.41
CA ALA A 374 6.55 -15.17 -4.68
C ALA A 374 5.98 -15.30 -6.10
N TYR A 375 6.83 -15.57 -7.09
CA TYR A 375 6.47 -15.75 -8.48
C TYR A 375 5.58 -16.97 -8.69
N ASP A 376 5.95 -18.13 -8.12
CA ASP A 376 5.17 -19.37 -8.25
C ASP A 376 3.80 -19.26 -7.59
N LYS A 377 3.73 -18.63 -6.40
CA LYS A 377 2.45 -18.31 -5.76
C LYS A 377 1.59 -17.41 -6.65
N ARG A 378 2.17 -16.37 -7.24
CA ARG A 378 1.44 -15.44 -8.11
C ARG A 378 0.95 -16.15 -9.37
N LYS A 379 1.78 -16.96 -10.00
CA LYS A 379 1.42 -17.76 -11.18
C LYS A 379 0.22 -18.65 -10.90
N LYS A 380 0.20 -19.35 -9.76
CA LYS A 380 -0.95 -20.14 -9.32
C LYS A 380 -2.21 -19.28 -9.13
N GLN A 381 -2.08 -18.11 -8.50
CA GLN A 381 -3.21 -17.18 -8.32
C GLN A 381 -3.79 -16.68 -9.65
N LEU A 382 -2.93 -16.40 -10.64
CA LEU A 382 -3.34 -15.97 -11.97
C LEU A 382 -4.08 -17.09 -12.72
N GLU A 383 -3.60 -18.33 -12.60
CA GLU A 383 -4.29 -19.49 -13.19
C GLU A 383 -5.66 -19.72 -12.56
N GLU A 384 -5.73 -19.74 -11.22
CA GLU A 384 -7.00 -19.86 -10.50
C GLU A 384 -7.99 -18.76 -10.88
N ARG A 385 -7.49 -17.57 -11.21
CA ARG A 385 -8.34 -16.47 -11.66
C ARG A 385 -8.82 -16.64 -13.10
N ARG A 386 -8.00 -17.20 -13.99
CA ARG A 386 -8.41 -17.55 -15.35
C ARG A 386 -9.54 -18.58 -15.29
N GLU A 387 -9.38 -19.63 -14.48
CA GLU A 387 -10.42 -20.64 -14.26
C GLU A 387 -11.75 -20.01 -13.78
N ILE A 388 -11.68 -19.06 -12.85
CA ILE A 388 -12.87 -18.32 -12.37
C ILE A 388 -13.54 -17.54 -13.51
N LYS A 389 -12.76 -16.78 -14.29
CA LYS A 389 -13.30 -15.99 -15.41
C LYS A 389 -13.94 -16.87 -16.49
N GLU A 390 -13.33 -18.02 -16.79
CA GLU A 390 -13.87 -18.99 -17.73
C GLU A 390 -15.17 -19.61 -17.22
N PHE A 391 -15.20 -20.00 -15.95
CA PHE A 391 -16.40 -20.52 -15.31
C PHE A 391 -17.55 -19.49 -15.30
N HIS A 392 -17.27 -18.24 -14.93
CA HIS A 392 -18.26 -17.16 -14.95
C HIS A 392 -18.80 -16.91 -16.35
N LYS A 393 -17.94 -16.92 -17.37
CA LYS A 393 -18.34 -16.82 -18.77
C LYS A 393 -19.22 -17.99 -19.21
N GLU A 394 -18.85 -19.22 -18.86
CA GLU A 394 -19.64 -20.43 -19.16
C GLU A 394 -21.05 -20.35 -18.55
N LYS A 395 -21.17 -19.78 -17.36
CA LYS A 395 -22.44 -19.63 -16.62
C LYS A 395 -23.20 -18.35 -16.90
N GLY A 396 -22.72 -17.48 -17.80
CA GLY A 396 -23.37 -16.20 -18.06
C GLY A 396 -23.39 -15.25 -16.86
N ILE A 397 -22.43 -15.37 -15.95
CA ILE A 397 -22.28 -14.52 -14.77
C ILE A 397 -21.58 -13.23 -15.20
N THR A 398 -22.27 -12.10 -15.08
CA THR A 398 -21.81 -10.80 -15.57
C THR A 398 -21.66 -9.77 -14.45
N THR A 399 -22.62 -9.73 -13.53
CA THR A 399 -22.66 -8.79 -12.39
C THR A 399 -22.09 -9.40 -11.12
N GLY A 400 -21.99 -10.74 -11.08
CA GLY A 400 -21.67 -11.49 -9.88
C GLY A 400 -22.90 -11.72 -8.99
N LYS A 401 -24.07 -11.14 -9.31
CA LYS A 401 -25.31 -11.29 -8.54
C LYS A 401 -26.33 -12.25 -9.14
N GLU A 402 -26.05 -12.90 -10.26
CA GLU A 402 -26.97 -13.90 -10.84
C GLU A 402 -27.14 -15.09 -9.88
N PRO A 403 -28.34 -15.60 -9.63
CA PRO A 403 -28.51 -16.76 -8.74
C PRO A 403 -27.88 -18.03 -9.35
N ILE A 404 -27.52 -18.98 -8.50
CA ILE A 404 -27.32 -20.36 -8.92
C ILE A 404 -28.69 -20.97 -9.21
N GLU A 405 -28.87 -21.42 -10.45
CA GLU A 405 -30.06 -22.11 -10.92
C GLU A 405 -29.74 -23.61 -11.08
N VAL A 406 -30.61 -24.44 -10.50
CA VAL A 406 -30.59 -25.90 -10.62
C VAL A 406 -31.94 -26.32 -11.17
N ASP A 407 -32.03 -26.45 -12.50
CA ASP A 407 -33.30 -26.68 -13.21
C ASP A 407 -33.97 -28.00 -12.82
N ASN A 408 -33.16 -29.02 -12.53
CA ASN A 408 -33.65 -30.32 -12.11
C ASN A 408 -32.83 -30.83 -10.92
N MET A 409 -33.43 -30.91 -9.73
CA MET A 409 -32.76 -31.40 -8.52
C MET A 409 -32.24 -32.83 -8.68
N ASP A 410 -32.91 -33.67 -9.48
CA ASP A 410 -32.49 -35.05 -9.74
C ASP A 410 -31.13 -35.11 -10.44
N SER A 411 -30.75 -34.06 -11.18
CA SER A 411 -29.46 -34.01 -11.88
C SER A 411 -28.27 -33.99 -10.91
N LEU A 412 -28.50 -33.65 -9.64
CA LEU A 412 -27.50 -33.63 -8.57
C LEU A 412 -27.03 -35.05 -8.18
N GLY A 413 -27.77 -36.11 -8.54
CA GLY A 413 -27.40 -37.48 -8.20
C GLY A 413 -27.40 -37.74 -6.68
N LEU A 414 -28.17 -36.94 -5.94
CA LEU A 414 -28.43 -37.13 -4.52
C LEU A 414 -29.67 -38.01 -4.33
N ASN A 415 -29.74 -38.76 -3.23
CA ASN A 415 -30.97 -39.45 -2.84
C ASN A 415 -31.93 -38.44 -2.20
N LEU A 416 -32.69 -37.72 -3.02
CA LEU A 416 -33.52 -36.59 -2.58
C LEU A 416 -34.64 -36.99 -1.61
N THR A 417 -35.05 -38.26 -1.60
CA THR A 417 -36.06 -38.82 -0.69
C THR A 417 -35.47 -39.29 0.64
N GLU A 418 -34.16 -39.13 0.86
CA GLU A 418 -33.55 -39.42 2.15
C GLU A 418 -34.16 -38.49 3.21
N GLU A 419 -34.78 -39.09 4.23
CA GLU A 419 -35.45 -38.39 5.31
C GLU A 419 -34.56 -38.34 6.56
N ALA A 420 -34.68 -37.25 7.30
CA ALA A 420 -34.16 -37.18 8.66
C ALA A 420 -35.06 -36.35 9.56
N GLN A 421 -34.96 -36.62 10.85
CA GLN A 421 -35.68 -35.90 11.88
C GLN A 421 -34.85 -34.70 12.35
N ILE A 422 -35.47 -33.54 12.41
CA ILE A 422 -34.91 -32.31 12.97
C ILE A 422 -35.82 -31.78 14.08
N ILE A 423 -35.27 -30.84 14.86
CA ILE A 423 -36.01 -30.08 15.86
C ILE A 423 -36.11 -28.64 15.37
N ASP A 424 -37.31 -28.20 15.02
CA ASP A 424 -37.60 -26.81 14.66
C ASP A 424 -38.06 -26.05 15.91
N ARG A 425 -37.46 -24.88 16.17
CA ARG A 425 -37.90 -23.98 17.25
C ARG A 425 -38.96 -23.03 16.71
N VAL A 426 -40.20 -23.19 17.17
CA VAL A 426 -41.34 -22.36 16.74
C VAL A 426 -41.90 -21.55 17.91
N GLU A 427 -42.37 -20.34 17.64
CA GLU A 427 -43.10 -19.56 18.65
C GLU A 427 -44.59 -19.94 18.64
N GLU A 428 -45.09 -20.39 19.78
CA GLU A 428 -46.51 -20.69 19.97
C GLU A 428 -46.97 -20.02 21.26
N GLY A 429 -47.88 -19.03 21.14
CA GLY A 429 -48.33 -18.22 22.27
C GLY A 429 -47.23 -17.35 22.92
N GLY A 430 -46.23 -16.90 22.15
CA GLY A 430 -45.12 -16.07 22.64
C GLY A 430 -44.06 -16.84 23.43
N LYS A 431 -44.07 -18.17 23.38
CA LYS A 431 -43.02 -19.04 23.95
C LYS A 431 -42.38 -19.86 22.85
N PRO A 432 -41.04 -20.01 22.85
CA PRO A 432 -40.36 -20.94 21.96
C PRO A 432 -40.66 -22.39 22.38
N ILE A 433 -41.14 -23.19 21.45
CA ILE A 433 -41.40 -24.63 21.60
C ILE A 433 -40.61 -25.37 20.52
N ASP A 434 -39.95 -26.44 20.94
CA ASP A 434 -39.24 -27.34 20.05
C ASP A 434 -40.23 -28.36 19.46
N LYS A 435 -40.37 -28.39 18.14
CA LYS A 435 -41.21 -29.35 17.42
C LYS A 435 -40.36 -30.25 16.54
N GLU A 436 -40.56 -31.55 16.69
CA GLU A 436 -39.95 -32.54 15.79
C GLU A 436 -40.60 -32.46 14.41
N ARG A 437 -39.77 -32.49 13.37
CA ARG A 437 -40.20 -32.48 11.98
C ARG A 437 -39.32 -33.40 11.16
N ILE A 438 -39.92 -34.12 10.21
CA ILE A 438 -39.18 -34.88 9.19
C ILE A 438 -38.88 -33.93 8.02
N VAL A 439 -37.63 -33.90 7.58
CA VAL A 439 -37.16 -33.17 6.40
C VAL A 439 -36.53 -34.12 5.40
N THR A 440 -36.67 -33.81 4.11
CA THR A 440 -36.03 -34.56 3.03
C THR A 440 -34.72 -33.88 2.61
N LEU A 441 -33.81 -34.66 2.02
CA LEU A 441 -32.58 -34.11 1.44
C LEU A 441 -32.88 -33.10 0.32
N GLU A 442 -34.00 -33.24 -0.40
CA GLU A 442 -34.46 -32.23 -1.35
C GLU A 442 -34.67 -30.87 -0.68
N GLU A 443 -35.42 -30.83 0.42
CA GLU A 443 -35.71 -29.60 1.16
C GLU A 443 -34.41 -28.95 1.66
N VAL A 444 -33.53 -29.75 2.27
CA VAL A 444 -32.24 -29.26 2.77
C VAL A 444 -31.37 -28.72 1.63
N THR A 445 -31.35 -29.38 0.49
CA THR A 445 -30.59 -28.92 -0.69
C THR A 445 -31.10 -27.58 -1.20
N ARG A 446 -32.42 -27.40 -1.28
CA ARG A 446 -33.03 -26.12 -1.67
C ARG A 446 -32.67 -25.00 -0.69
N ASN A 447 -32.66 -25.29 0.61
CA ASN A 447 -32.27 -24.32 1.63
C ASN A 447 -30.79 -23.94 1.53
N VAL A 448 -29.89 -24.91 1.29
CA VAL A 448 -28.47 -24.62 1.05
C VAL A 448 -28.29 -23.71 -0.18
N ILE A 449 -28.93 -24.02 -1.31
CA ILE A 449 -28.89 -23.17 -2.52
C ILE A 449 -29.45 -21.78 -2.22
N SER A 450 -30.54 -21.69 -1.46
CA SER A 450 -31.15 -20.41 -1.07
C SER A 450 -30.19 -19.57 -0.21
N VAL A 451 -29.47 -20.18 0.74
CA VAL A 451 -28.49 -19.48 1.56
C VAL A 451 -27.33 -18.96 0.70
N ILE A 452 -26.81 -19.79 -0.21
CA ILE A 452 -25.77 -19.40 -1.17
C ILE A 452 -26.24 -18.21 -2.02
N ASN A 453 -27.45 -18.29 -2.59
CA ASN A 453 -28.01 -17.23 -3.42
C ASN A 453 -28.26 -15.94 -2.63
N LEU A 454 -28.72 -16.04 -1.39
CA LEU A 454 -28.90 -14.89 -0.52
C LEU A 454 -27.56 -14.20 -0.22
N SER A 455 -26.50 -14.96 0.05
CA SER A 455 -25.14 -14.42 0.20
C SER A 455 -24.66 -13.70 -1.07
N ILE A 456 -24.93 -14.26 -2.25
CA ILE A 456 -24.61 -13.62 -3.53
C ILE A 456 -25.36 -12.29 -3.70
N GLN A 457 -26.67 -12.26 -3.43
CA GLN A 457 -27.48 -11.03 -3.56
C GLN A 457 -27.05 -9.93 -2.59
N ASN A 458 -26.71 -10.31 -1.37
CA ASN A 458 -26.35 -9.39 -0.29
C ASN A 458 -24.90 -8.90 -0.37
N SER A 459 -24.11 -9.38 -1.33
CA SER A 459 -22.76 -8.87 -1.59
C SER A 459 -22.78 -7.38 -1.95
N GLU A 460 -21.71 -6.67 -1.58
CA GLU A 460 -21.63 -5.22 -1.76
C GLU A 460 -21.48 -4.86 -3.24
N ASP A 461 -22.15 -3.79 -3.70
CA ASP A 461 -22.15 -3.41 -5.12
C ASP A 461 -20.76 -3.07 -5.65
N GLY A 462 -19.88 -2.54 -4.78
CA GLY A 462 -18.50 -2.18 -5.11
C GLY A 462 -17.53 -3.36 -5.18
N GLU A 463 -17.93 -4.57 -4.77
CA GLU A 463 -17.07 -5.74 -4.88
C GLU A 463 -16.95 -6.25 -6.33
N SER A 464 -15.88 -6.97 -6.60
CA SER A 464 -15.68 -7.58 -7.91
C SER A 464 -16.57 -8.80 -8.11
N VAL A 465 -16.80 -9.18 -9.36
CA VAL A 465 -17.62 -10.37 -9.71
C VAL A 465 -17.11 -11.62 -8.97
N LYS A 466 -15.78 -11.78 -8.90
CA LYS A 466 -15.12 -12.85 -8.15
C LYS A 466 -15.46 -12.81 -6.65
N ALA A 467 -15.38 -11.64 -6.02
CA ALA A 467 -15.60 -11.47 -4.58
C ALA A 467 -17.06 -11.68 -4.18
N LYS A 468 -18.01 -11.13 -4.96
CA LYS A 468 -19.46 -11.33 -4.77
C LYS A 468 -19.88 -12.81 -4.77
N ARG A 469 -19.09 -13.65 -5.43
CA ARG A 469 -19.29 -15.10 -5.58
C ARG A 469 -18.47 -15.95 -4.61
N LYS A 470 -17.68 -15.32 -3.73
CA LYS A 470 -16.94 -16.01 -2.68
C LYS A 470 -17.80 -16.04 -1.42
N ILE A 471 -18.23 -17.23 -1.02
CA ILE A 471 -19.27 -17.41 0.01
C ILE A 471 -18.71 -18.27 1.13
N GLU A 472 -18.86 -17.79 2.36
CA GLU A 472 -18.58 -18.57 3.56
C GLU A 472 -19.91 -19.14 4.07
N LEU A 473 -20.11 -20.45 3.87
CA LEU A 473 -21.20 -21.18 4.48
C LEU A 473 -20.73 -21.79 5.80
N ASP A 474 -21.46 -21.52 6.88
CA ASP A 474 -21.23 -22.13 8.19
C ASP A 474 -22.49 -22.89 8.58
N THR A 475 -22.35 -24.16 8.97
CA THR A 475 -23.49 -24.96 9.46
C THR A 475 -24.14 -24.35 10.68
N LYS A 476 -23.49 -23.41 11.39
CA LYS A 476 -24.06 -22.71 12.54
C LYS A 476 -24.85 -21.44 12.19
N GLN A 477 -24.96 -21.08 10.90
CA GLN A 477 -25.87 -20.00 10.48
C GLN A 477 -27.32 -20.45 10.65
N ASP A 478 -28.20 -19.57 11.14
CA ASP A 478 -29.58 -19.88 11.59
C ASP A 478 -30.38 -20.82 10.66
N LEU A 479 -30.28 -20.68 9.34
CA LEU A 479 -31.02 -21.52 8.39
C LEU A 479 -30.45 -22.94 8.25
N LEU A 480 -29.16 -23.14 8.55
CA LEU A 480 -28.44 -24.41 8.43
C LEU A 480 -28.18 -25.10 9.78
N GLU A 481 -28.28 -24.37 10.90
CA GLU A 481 -28.03 -24.90 12.25
C GLU A 481 -28.93 -26.11 12.57
N LYS A 482 -30.20 -26.04 12.18
CA LYS A 482 -31.15 -27.15 12.33
C LYS A 482 -30.78 -28.41 11.52
N TYR A 483 -29.80 -28.33 10.62
CA TYR A 483 -29.32 -29.43 9.80
C TYR A 483 -27.92 -29.92 10.19
N GLN A 484 -27.30 -29.34 11.24
CA GLN A 484 -25.88 -29.55 11.54
C GLN A 484 -25.48 -31.01 11.79
N ASP A 485 -26.40 -31.82 12.32
CA ASP A 485 -26.15 -33.22 12.68
C ASP A 485 -26.67 -34.21 11.62
N LEU A 486 -27.24 -33.72 10.52
CA LEU A 486 -27.87 -34.58 9.52
C LEU A 486 -26.85 -35.40 8.71
N GLY A 487 -27.06 -36.71 8.71
CA GLY A 487 -26.19 -37.70 8.05
C GLY A 487 -25.00 -38.17 8.88
N LEU A 488 -24.85 -37.73 10.13
CA LEU A 488 -23.84 -38.27 11.04
C LEU A 488 -24.32 -39.60 11.64
N PRO A 489 -23.60 -40.72 11.44
CA PRO A 489 -23.86 -41.93 12.20
C PRO A 489 -23.56 -41.69 13.69
N SER A 490 -24.45 -42.18 14.56
CA SER A 490 -24.37 -42.00 16.01
C SER A 490 -23.02 -42.45 16.57
N GLY A 491 -22.26 -41.52 17.16
CA GLY A 491 -20.99 -41.79 17.84
C GLY A 491 -19.73 -41.64 16.98
N GLU A 492 -19.83 -41.31 15.68
CA GLU A 492 -18.64 -41.00 14.87
C GLU A 492 -18.30 -39.51 14.93
N SER A 493 -17.08 -39.19 15.36
CA SER A 493 -16.51 -37.83 15.27
C SER A 493 -15.22 -37.87 14.44
N GLY A 494 -15.00 -36.88 13.58
CA GLY A 494 -13.76 -36.74 12.80
C GLY A 494 -13.98 -36.23 11.38
N ARG A 495 -12.87 -35.91 10.69
CA ARG A 495 -12.89 -35.30 9.34
C ARG A 495 -13.58 -36.17 8.28
N GLU A 496 -13.51 -37.48 8.45
CA GLU A 496 -14.10 -38.46 7.52
C GLU A 496 -15.57 -38.74 7.83
N ALA A 497 -15.99 -38.58 9.09
CA ALA A 497 -17.41 -38.53 9.47
C ALA A 497 -18.06 -37.23 8.96
N GLN A 498 -17.33 -36.12 8.96
CA GLN A 498 -17.81 -34.85 8.43
C GLN A 498 -18.04 -34.84 6.91
N LYS A 499 -17.35 -35.69 6.13
CA LYS A 499 -17.66 -35.89 4.71
C LYS A 499 -18.98 -36.63 4.49
N LYS A 500 -19.51 -37.31 5.53
CA LYS A 500 -20.83 -37.95 5.51
C LYS A 500 -21.97 -36.95 5.80
N LEU A 501 -21.64 -35.73 6.28
CA LEU A 501 -22.64 -34.68 6.50
C LEU A 501 -23.36 -34.33 5.20
N TRP A 502 -24.67 -34.10 5.33
CA TRP A 502 -25.52 -33.70 4.22
C TRP A 502 -24.99 -32.46 3.50
N LEU A 503 -24.49 -31.46 4.24
CA LEU A 503 -23.94 -30.24 3.64
C LEU A 503 -22.73 -30.54 2.74
N TYR A 504 -21.83 -31.43 3.15
CA TYR A 504 -20.69 -31.81 2.31
C TYR A 504 -21.17 -32.48 1.02
N ARG A 505 -22.11 -33.44 1.12
CA ARG A 505 -22.68 -34.14 -0.04
C ARG A 505 -23.36 -33.18 -1.02
N ILE A 506 -24.12 -32.22 -0.50
CA ILE A 506 -24.81 -31.19 -1.28
C ILE A 506 -23.80 -30.30 -2.01
N VAL A 507 -22.85 -29.70 -1.28
CA VAL A 507 -21.85 -28.79 -1.85
C VAL A 507 -20.94 -29.51 -2.85
N GLN A 508 -20.56 -30.75 -2.56
CA GLN A 508 -19.80 -31.60 -3.47
C GLN A 508 -20.59 -31.90 -4.75
N SER A 509 -21.87 -32.25 -4.63
CA SER A 509 -22.74 -32.48 -5.81
C SER A 509 -22.90 -31.23 -6.65
N LEU A 510 -23.14 -30.07 -6.04
CA LEU A 510 -23.21 -28.79 -6.74
C LEU A 510 -21.91 -28.49 -7.50
N LYS A 511 -20.74 -28.78 -6.91
CA LYS A 511 -19.45 -28.67 -7.60
C LYS A 511 -19.32 -29.66 -8.76
N ASP A 512 -19.64 -30.94 -8.55
CA ASP A 512 -19.48 -32.00 -9.55
C ASP A 512 -20.40 -31.78 -10.77
N LYS A 513 -21.57 -31.18 -10.54
CA LYS A 513 -22.50 -30.74 -11.58
C LYS A 513 -22.20 -29.34 -12.11
N ARG A 514 -21.03 -28.78 -11.77
CA ARG A 514 -20.55 -27.49 -12.24
C ARG A 514 -21.48 -26.32 -11.90
N HIS A 515 -22.29 -26.39 -10.84
CA HIS A 515 -22.99 -25.21 -10.31
C HIS A 515 -22.08 -24.35 -9.41
N LEU A 516 -21.02 -24.96 -8.88
CA LEU A 516 -19.94 -24.29 -8.14
C LEU A 516 -18.61 -24.60 -8.82
N LEU A 517 -17.66 -23.67 -8.77
CA LEU A 517 -16.32 -23.90 -9.32
C LEU A 517 -15.47 -24.76 -8.37
N LYS A 518 -15.38 -24.33 -7.11
CA LYS A 518 -14.56 -24.99 -6.08
C LYS A 518 -15.06 -24.66 -4.68
N PHE A 519 -14.69 -25.52 -3.73
CA PHE A 519 -14.87 -25.22 -2.31
C PHE A 519 -13.68 -25.74 -1.50
N LYS A 520 -13.45 -25.13 -0.33
CA LYS A 520 -12.56 -25.62 0.71
C LYS A 520 -13.38 -25.89 1.97
N PHE A 521 -13.04 -26.96 2.67
CA PHE A 521 -13.74 -27.39 3.87
C PHE A 521 -12.79 -27.37 5.08
N SER A 522 -13.20 -26.69 6.16
CA SER A 522 -12.46 -26.61 7.41
C SER A 522 -13.40 -26.69 8.61
N GLY A 523 -13.57 -27.89 9.17
CA GLY A 523 -14.41 -28.11 10.35
C GLY A 523 -15.90 -28.06 10.01
N TYR A 524 -16.57 -26.94 10.28
CA TYR A 524 -18.00 -26.74 9.98
C TYR A 524 -18.22 -25.63 8.93
N GLN A 525 -17.13 -25.06 8.42
CA GLN A 525 -17.16 -23.94 7.50
C GLN A 525 -16.71 -24.38 6.09
N PHE A 526 -17.46 -23.93 5.09
CA PHE A 526 -17.20 -24.11 3.68
C PHE A 526 -16.92 -22.75 3.04
N SER A 527 -15.73 -22.59 2.48
CA SER A 527 -15.38 -21.44 1.64
C SER A 527 -15.61 -21.84 0.19
N ILE A 528 -16.64 -21.28 -0.43
CA ILE A 528 -17.14 -21.62 -1.76
C ILE A 528 -16.79 -20.53 -2.76
N GLN A 529 -16.43 -20.94 -3.98
CA GLN A 529 -16.42 -20.07 -5.15
C GLN A 529 -17.54 -20.52 -6.09
N ALA A 530 -18.57 -19.69 -6.17
CA ALA A 530 -19.76 -19.88 -6.99
C ALA A 530 -19.70 -19.17 -8.34
#